data_AF-A0A7R9ASZ9-F1
#
_entry.id   AF-A0A7R9ASZ9-F1
#
_cell.length_a   1.000
_cell.length_b   1.000
_cell.length_c   1.000
_cell.angle_alpha   90.00
_cell.angle_beta   90.00
_cell.angle_gamma   90.00
#
_symmetry.space_group_name_H-M   'P 1'
#
loop_
_entity.id
_entity.type
_entity.pdbx_description
1 polymer ?
#
loop_
_entity_poly.entity_id
_entity_poly.type
_entity_poly.pdbx_seq_one_letter_code
_entity_poly.pdbx_strand_id
1 'polypeptide(L)'
;MKVPVCPGQICLGSVMAIPGRGTSEPRPLEQVLGQARKLLEQYYATLKQGSDSFDDRFKQVELEVSTTGTYILTKSELLFGAKQAWRNSARCIGRIQWNKLHLFDCRHVTTSQEMFDALCTHIQFSTNNGNIRSAITVFPPRTSSHSDFRVWNPQLLSYAGYKNADGSIIGDPINVEITEVCTKLGWQGEGTQWDILPLILSSATEGPKYYELPTELVLQVHLTHPSLGSAPDTRHACFRYDWFEKLGIRWYGLPAVSGMLFDCGGVEFPAAPFNGWYMSTEIGCRDLCDPQRYNMLETVAVGMGMDTSTSVNLWKDKALVEVNIAVIHSFQRWLCCAQEFPSPCSEEGYIEERATCRTFRVCISRPQKQGVTVVDHHTASSNFMKHMENEQRLRGGCPADWVWIVPPMSGSITPVFHQEMAMYHLKPSFDYQESAWKTHPWKEHAQSGKVSVKCKKFHFKQIARAVCLTTRFYRAALLRRIKATVLYATETGKSETYAKRLTEIFNHSFNATVYCMDEFDIEQLPHESLLLIVASTSGNGDAPENGEV
;
A
#
# COMPACT_ATOMS: atom_id res chain seq x y z
N MET A 1 20.34 -11.68 -18.16
CA MET A 1 18.93 -12.16 -18.15
C MET A 1 18.33 -11.82 -16.80
N LYS A 2 17.24 -11.05 -16.75
CA LYS A 2 16.49 -10.89 -15.48
C LYS A 2 15.86 -12.23 -15.14
N VAL A 3 16.08 -12.71 -13.93
CA VAL A 3 15.47 -13.95 -13.42
C VAL A 3 13.96 -13.84 -13.61
N PRO A 4 13.30 -14.78 -14.33
CA PRO A 4 11.85 -14.78 -14.42
C PRO A 4 11.26 -14.82 -13.01
N VAL A 5 10.14 -14.12 -12.81
CA VAL A 5 9.48 -14.05 -11.49
C VAL A 5 9.22 -15.44 -10.94
N CYS A 6 8.90 -16.39 -11.80
CA CYS A 6 8.66 -17.78 -11.48
C CYS A 6 9.75 -18.65 -12.12
N PRO A 7 10.54 -19.44 -11.36
CA PRO A 7 11.33 -20.51 -11.97
C PRO A 7 10.38 -21.56 -12.56
N GLY A 8 10.83 -22.35 -13.55
CA GLY A 8 9.96 -23.24 -14.34
C GLY A 8 9.16 -24.31 -13.55
N GLN A 9 9.45 -24.50 -12.25
CA GLN A 9 8.76 -25.45 -11.36
C GLN A 9 7.92 -24.77 -10.26
N ILE A 10 8.04 -23.45 -10.05
CA ILE A 10 7.40 -22.76 -8.92
C ILE A 10 6.79 -21.44 -9.39
N CYS A 11 5.50 -21.22 -9.08
CA CYS A 11 4.86 -19.93 -9.26
C CYS A 11 5.08 -19.04 -8.04
N LEU A 12 5.71 -17.89 -8.23
CA LEU A 12 5.89 -16.83 -7.21
C LEU A 12 4.93 -15.64 -7.44
N GLY A 13 3.85 -15.84 -8.20
CA GLY A 13 2.92 -14.76 -8.58
C GLY A 13 2.21 -14.07 -7.41
N SER A 14 2.08 -14.74 -6.26
CA SER A 14 1.47 -14.18 -5.05
C SER A 14 2.46 -13.40 -4.15
N VAL A 15 3.76 -13.37 -4.49
CA VAL A 15 4.76 -12.65 -3.69
C VAL A 15 4.63 -11.14 -3.92
N MET A 16 4.34 -10.38 -2.86
CA MET A 16 4.11 -8.93 -2.95
C MET A 16 5.34 -8.16 -3.43
N ALA A 17 6.51 -8.43 -2.84
CA ALA A 17 7.77 -7.79 -3.22
C ALA A 17 8.83 -8.87 -3.39
N ILE A 18 9.44 -8.94 -4.58
CA ILE A 18 10.57 -9.83 -4.84
C ILE A 18 11.83 -9.11 -4.34
N PRO A 19 12.55 -9.66 -3.34
CA PRO A 19 13.77 -9.06 -2.81
C PRO A 19 14.84 -8.85 -3.89
N GLY A 20 15.68 -7.82 -3.73
CA GLY A 20 16.87 -7.61 -4.55
C GLY A 20 16.67 -6.86 -5.88
N ARG A 21 15.51 -6.22 -6.11
CA ARG A 21 15.34 -5.27 -7.21
C ARG A 21 15.69 -3.86 -6.75
N GLY A 22 16.82 -3.34 -7.24
CA GLY A 22 17.30 -1.98 -6.96
C GLY A 22 18.71 -2.02 -6.40
N THR A 23 19.71 -1.91 -7.27
CA THR A 23 21.09 -1.59 -6.86
C THR A 23 21.19 -0.07 -6.71
N SER A 24 22.00 0.41 -5.77
CA SER A 24 22.43 1.82 -5.73
C SER A 24 23.52 2.14 -6.75
N GLU A 25 24.06 1.11 -7.42
CA GLU A 25 25.14 1.26 -8.39
C GLU A 25 24.64 1.69 -9.77
N PRO A 26 25.36 2.59 -10.47
CA PRO A 26 25.09 2.94 -11.86
C PRO A 26 25.15 1.72 -12.79
N ARG A 27 24.35 1.76 -13.85
CA ARG A 27 24.31 0.67 -14.84
C ARG A 27 25.54 0.67 -15.74
N PRO A 28 25.97 -0.51 -16.23
CA PRO A 28 26.97 -0.61 -17.28
C PRO A 28 26.54 0.15 -18.55
N LEU A 29 27.51 0.79 -19.23
CA LEU A 29 27.29 1.61 -20.43
C LEU A 29 26.50 0.89 -21.52
N GLU A 30 26.84 -0.37 -21.79
CA GLU A 30 26.16 -1.21 -22.79
C GLU A 30 24.67 -1.38 -22.47
N GLN A 31 24.34 -1.54 -21.18
CA GLN A 31 22.95 -1.67 -20.74
C GLN A 31 22.19 -0.34 -20.87
N VAL A 32 22.85 0.79 -20.60
CA VAL A 32 22.28 2.13 -20.81
C VAL A 32 21.97 2.33 -22.29
N LEU A 33 22.96 2.12 -23.17
CA LEU A 33 22.80 2.28 -24.62
C LEU A 33 21.71 1.36 -25.19
N GLY A 34 21.70 0.09 -24.80
CA GLY A 34 20.71 -0.88 -25.26
C GLY A 34 19.28 -0.52 -24.86
N GLN A 35 19.08 0.07 -23.68
CA GLN A 35 17.76 0.55 -23.25
C GLN A 35 17.39 1.90 -23.86
N ALA A 36 18.35 2.82 -24.02
CA ALA A 36 18.15 4.10 -24.67
C ALA A 36 17.69 3.91 -26.11
N ARG A 37 18.36 3.02 -26.86
CA ARG A 37 17.99 2.66 -28.23
C ARG A 37 16.53 2.22 -28.32
N LYS A 38 16.12 1.24 -27.50
CA LYS A 38 14.75 0.71 -27.49
C LYS A 38 13.71 1.79 -27.16
N LEU A 39 13.99 2.68 -26.20
CA LEU A 39 13.09 3.77 -25.87
C LEU A 39 12.95 4.75 -27.03
N LEU A 40 14.06 5.15 -27.64
CA LEU A 40 14.08 6.12 -28.73
C LEU A 40 13.42 5.55 -29.99
N GLU A 41 13.68 4.29 -30.34
CA GLU A 41 12.98 3.60 -31.43
C GLU A 41 11.46 3.62 -31.21
N GLN A 42 11.00 3.32 -29.98
CA GLN A 42 9.57 3.40 -29.63
C GLN A 42 9.02 4.82 -29.73
N TYR A 43 9.76 5.82 -29.23
CA TYR A 43 9.34 7.21 -29.23
C TYR A 43 9.24 7.76 -30.67
N TYR A 44 10.30 7.60 -31.47
CA TYR A 44 10.35 8.10 -32.84
C TYR A 44 9.38 7.37 -33.77
N ALA A 45 9.07 6.09 -33.52
CA ALA A 45 8.00 5.40 -34.24
C ALA A 45 6.61 6.02 -34.03
N THR A 46 6.39 6.79 -32.95
CA THR A 46 5.14 7.54 -32.75
C THR A 46 5.10 8.89 -33.46
N LEU A 47 6.28 9.41 -33.85
CA LEU A 47 6.40 10.66 -34.58
C LEU A 47 6.21 10.35 -36.07
N LYS A 48 5.51 11.24 -36.80
CA LYS A 48 5.44 11.15 -38.27
C LYS A 48 6.75 11.58 -38.98
N GLN A 49 7.86 11.65 -38.24
CA GLN A 49 9.16 12.10 -38.75
C GLN A 49 9.98 10.92 -39.30
N GLY A 50 10.86 11.18 -40.27
CA GLY A 50 11.69 10.15 -40.92
C GLY A 50 12.80 9.57 -40.03
N SER A 51 13.45 8.51 -40.52
CA SER A 51 14.54 7.76 -39.84
C SER A 51 15.72 8.63 -39.41
N ASP A 52 16.05 9.65 -40.20
CA ASP A 52 17.23 10.48 -40.00
C ASP A 52 17.21 11.21 -38.64
N SER A 53 16.02 11.56 -38.14
CA SER A 53 15.83 12.22 -36.84
C SER A 53 16.16 11.30 -35.65
N PHE A 54 15.93 9.99 -35.80
CA PHE A 54 16.31 9.00 -34.79
C PHE A 54 17.83 8.77 -34.79
N ASP A 55 18.43 8.58 -35.96
CA ASP A 55 19.86 8.25 -36.08
C ASP A 55 20.75 9.38 -35.52
N ASP A 56 20.41 10.63 -35.80
CA ASP A 56 21.14 11.78 -35.27
C ASP A 56 20.99 11.91 -33.76
N ARG A 57 19.77 11.73 -33.23
CA ARG A 57 19.54 11.71 -31.77
C ARG A 57 20.29 10.56 -31.11
N PHE A 58 20.33 9.39 -31.73
CA PHE A 58 21.00 8.23 -31.16
C PHE A 58 22.51 8.39 -31.12
N LYS A 59 23.13 8.95 -32.17
CA LYS A 59 24.57 9.31 -32.17
C LYS A 59 24.91 10.29 -31.05
N GLN A 60 24.03 11.27 -30.79
CA GLN A 60 24.21 12.19 -29.66
C GLN A 60 24.20 11.42 -28.32
N VAL A 61 23.27 10.50 -28.15
CA VAL A 61 23.19 9.65 -26.94
C VAL A 61 24.43 8.77 -26.80
N GLU A 62 24.95 8.18 -27.88
CA GLU A 62 26.19 7.41 -27.85
C GLU A 62 27.38 8.25 -27.38
N LEU A 63 27.49 9.50 -27.85
CA LEU A 63 28.52 10.44 -27.42
C LEU A 63 28.34 10.85 -25.95
N GLU A 64 27.12 11.15 -25.49
CA GLU A 64 26.84 11.50 -24.09
C GLU A 64 27.17 10.34 -23.14
N VAL A 65 26.75 9.11 -23.48
CA VAL A 65 26.99 7.93 -22.64
C VAL A 65 28.47 7.59 -22.58
N SER A 66 29.20 7.66 -23.70
CA SER A 66 30.64 7.38 -23.72
C SER A 66 31.47 8.41 -22.95
N THR A 67 31.00 9.65 -22.84
CA THR A 67 31.73 10.74 -22.15
C THR A 67 31.35 10.89 -20.68
N THR A 68 30.07 10.69 -20.32
CA THR A 68 29.55 10.97 -18.97
C THR A 68 29.06 9.74 -18.21
N GLY A 69 28.95 8.60 -18.90
CA GLY A 69 28.39 7.36 -18.34
C GLY A 69 26.87 7.26 -18.41
N THR A 70 26.17 8.32 -18.82
CA THR A 70 24.71 8.37 -18.97
C THR A 70 24.31 9.37 -20.06
N TYR A 71 23.02 9.67 -20.22
CA TYR A 71 22.54 10.69 -21.15
C TYR A 71 21.33 11.43 -20.60
N ILE A 72 21.02 12.58 -21.19
CA ILE A 72 19.89 13.40 -20.76
C ILE A 72 18.70 13.19 -21.72
N LEU A 73 17.60 12.67 -21.19
CA LEU A 73 16.32 12.61 -21.91
C LEU A 73 15.80 14.02 -22.22
N THR A 74 15.25 14.24 -23.41
CA THR A 74 14.48 15.46 -23.68
C THR A 74 13.19 15.45 -22.85
N LYS A 75 12.56 16.61 -22.64
CA LYS A 75 11.28 16.69 -21.91
C LYS A 75 10.19 15.83 -22.57
N SER A 76 10.16 15.78 -23.90
CA SER A 76 9.21 14.97 -24.66
C SER A 76 9.47 13.48 -24.51
N GLU A 77 10.74 13.05 -24.56
CA GLU A 77 11.15 11.66 -24.29
C GLU A 77 10.79 11.25 -22.86
N LEU A 78 11.00 12.14 -21.88
CA LEU A 78 10.68 11.90 -20.47
C LEU A 78 9.17 11.72 -20.25
N LEU A 79 8.35 12.61 -20.83
CA LEU A 79 6.89 12.52 -20.76
C LEU A 79 6.37 11.24 -21.44
N PHE A 80 6.91 10.91 -22.62
CA PHE A 80 6.60 9.66 -23.31
C PHE A 80 6.94 8.47 -22.43
N GLY A 81 8.14 8.46 -21.85
CA GLY A 81 8.61 7.40 -20.96
C GLY A 81 7.74 7.21 -19.72
N ALA A 82 7.33 8.30 -19.07
CA ALA A 82 6.47 8.26 -17.88
C ALA A 82 5.08 7.69 -18.20
N LYS A 83 4.48 8.12 -19.32
CA LYS A 83 3.20 7.58 -19.80
C LYS A 83 3.31 6.08 -20.12
N GLN A 84 4.39 5.67 -20.77
CA GLN A 84 4.63 4.27 -21.10
C GLN A 84 4.90 3.42 -19.85
N ALA A 85 5.62 3.94 -18.85
CA ALA A 85 5.79 3.26 -17.56
C ALA A 85 4.46 3.00 -16.85
N TRP A 86 3.56 3.99 -16.84
CA TRP A 86 2.21 3.80 -16.30
C TRP A 86 1.43 2.77 -17.14
N ARG A 87 1.45 2.87 -18.47
CA ARG A 87 0.81 1.89 -19.37
C ARG A 87 1.34 0.46 -19.17
N ASN A 88 2.60 0.32 -18.78
CA ASN A 88 3.27 -0.96 -18.53
C ASN A 88 3.09 -1.48 -17.08
N SER A 89 2.46 -0.72 -16.19
CA SER A 89 2.33 -1.06 -14.77
C SER A 89 1.29 -2.17 -14.54
N ALA A 90 1.75 -3.42 -14.50
CA ALA A 90 0.91 -4.62 -14.44
C ALA A 90 -0.08 -4.67 -13.26
N ARG A 91 0.22 -3.96 -12.17
CA ARG A 91 -0.60 -3.90 -10.95
C ARG A 91 -1.58 -2.73 -10.91
N CYS A 92 -1.65 -1.90 -11.96
CA CYS A 92 -2.51 -0.72 -12.00
C CYS A 92 -3.79 -1.00 -12.80
N ILE A 93 -4.94 -0.95 -12.12
CA ILE A 93 -6.27 -1.08 -12.75
C ILE A 93 -6.69 0.19 -13.53
N GLY A 94 -6.21 1.36 -13.11
CA GLY A 94 -6.58 2.68 -13.70
C GLY A 94 -5.93 3.02 -15.04
N ARG A 95 -5.33 2.05 -15.74
CA ARG A 95 -4.48 2.30 -16.92
C ARG A 95 -5.20 2.83 -18.14
N ILE A 96 -6.53 2.81 -18.21
CA ILE A 96 -7.24 3.46 -19.33
C ILE A 96 -6.91 4.96 -19.46
N GLN A 97 -6.46 5.59 -18.37
CA GLN A 97 -6.08 7.01 -18.31
C GLN A 97 -4.62 7.28 -18.67
N TRP A 98 -3.83 6.26 -19.04
CA TRP A 98 -2.36 6.34 -19.16
C TRP A 98 -1.83 7.52 -19.99
N ASN A 99 -2.59 7.96 -21.00
CA ASN A 99 -2.19 9.05 -21.89
C ASN A 99 -2.50 10.46 -21.32
N LYS A 100 -3.24 10.57 -20.21
CA LYS A 100 -3.58 11.81 -19.53
C LYS A 100 -2.75 11.97 -18.25
N LEU A 101 -1.46 12.25 -18.43
CA LEU A 101 -0.50 12.44 -17.35
C LEU A 101 0.19 13.80 -17.50
N HIS A 102 0.14 14.63 -16.46
CA HIS A 102 0.91 15.86 -16.39
C HIS A 102 2.33 15.57 -15.87
N LEU A 103 3.35 16.21 -16.44
CA LEU A 103 4.75 16.05 -16.02
C LEU A 103 5.29 17.37 -15.47
N PHE A 104 5.71 17.35 -14.21
CA PHE A 104 6.60 18.35 -13.62
C PHE A 104 8.04 17.88 -13.80
N ASP A 105 8.78 18.56 -14.68
CA ASP A 105 10.20 18.27 -14.93
C ASP A 105 11.07 19.05 -13.92
N CYS A 106 11.43 18.38 -12.83
CA CYS A 106 12.20 18.92 -11.72
C CYS A 106 13.63 18.37 -11.70
N ARG A 107 14.17 17.93 -12.84
CA ARG A 107 15.55 17.41 -12.95
C ARG A 107 16.64 18.46 -12.72
N HIS A 108 16.26 19.73 -12.65
CA HIS A 108 17.14 20.87 -12.34
C HIS A 108 17.25 21.14 -10.83
N VAL A 109 16.39 20.54 -10.01
CA VAL A 109 16.37 20.72 -8.56
C VAL A 109 17.66 20.22 -7.93
N THR A 110 18.19 20.95 -6.95
CA THR A 110 19.47 20.65 -6.29
C THR A 110 19.34 20.44 -4.79
N THR A 111 18.33 21.02 -4.14
CA THR A 111 18.14 20.98 -2.68
C THR A 111 16.87 20.23 -2.28
N SER A 112 16.83 19.76 -1.03
CA SER A 112 15.62 19.13 -0.48
C SER A 112 14.47 20.14 -0.25
N GLN A 113 14.76 21.43 -0.06
CA GLN A 113 13.74 22.49 0.00
C GLN A 113 13.06 22.70 -1.36
N GLU A 114 13.84 22.78 -2.43
CA GLU A 114 13.29 22.87 -3.80
C GLU A 114 12.46 21.63 -4.16
N MET A 115 12.84 20.44 -3.65
CA MET A 115 11.99 19.25 -3.77
C MET A 115 10.65 19.46 -3.07
N PHE A 116 10.67 19.95 -1.84
CA PHE A 116 9.45 20.21 -1.06
C PHE A 116 8.51 21.19 -1.78
N ASP A 117 9.04 22.29 -2.31
CA ASP A 117 8.26 23.30 -3.03
C ASP A 117 7.62 22.71 -4.31
N ALA A 118 8.37 21.89 -5.04
CA ALA A 118 7.87 21.17 -6.21
C ALA A 118 6.78 20.15 -5.84
N LEU A 119 6.87 19.49 -4.68
CA LEU A 119 5.86 18.55 -4.19
C LEU A 119 4.60 19.27 -3.70
N CYS A 120 4.72 20.44 -3.07
CA CYS A 120 3.58 21.28 -2.74
C CYS A 120 2.83 21.70 -4.01
N THR A 121 3.56 22.11 -5.06
CA THR A 121 3.00 22.43 -6.37
C THR A 121 2.28 21.23 -6.99
N HIS A 122 2.88 20.03 -6.89
CA HIS A 122 2.26 18.79 -7.35
C HIS A 122 0.94 18.53 -6.62
N ILE A 123 0.93 18.57 -5.27
CA ILE A 123 -0.27 18.30 -4.47
C ILE A 123 -1.37 19.30 -4.80
N GLN A 124 -1.04 20.59 -4.89
CA GLN A 124 -2.00 21.63 -5.24
C GLN A 124 -2.60 21.42 -6.63
N PHE A 125 -1.75 21.15 -7.63
CA PHE A 125 -2.18 20.87 -8.99
C PHE A 125 -3.07 19.63 -9.05
N SER A 126 -2.63 18.54 -8.45
CA SER A 126 -3.31 17.26 -8.54
C SER A 126 -4.62 17.23 -7.76
N THR A 127 -4.71 17.94 -6.63
CA THR A 127 -5.92 18.04 -5.80
C THR A 127 -7.02 18.83 -6.50
N ASN A 128 -6.70 19.98 -7.12
CA ASN A 128 -7.60 20.75 -7.98
C ASN A 128 -9.04 20.89 -7.41
N ASN A 129 -9.15 21.29 -6.14
CA ASN A 129 -10.41 21.44 -5.41
C ASN A 129 -11.32 20.19 -5.45
N GLY A 130 -10.72 19.00 -5.38
CA GLY A 130 -11.42 17.71 -5.41
C GLY A 130 -11.54 17.10 -6.81
N ASN A 131 -11.39 17.87 -7.89
CA ASN A 131 -11.37 17.33 -9.26
C ASN A 131 -9.98 16.80 -9.62
N ILE A 132 -9.64 15.63 -9.05
CA ILE A 132 -8.29 15.07 -9.04
C ILE A 132 -7.71 14.93 -10.45
N ARG A 133 -6.47 15.38 -10.64
CA ARG A 133 -5.70 15.27 -11.89
C ARG A 133 -4.49 14.38 -11.70
N SER A 134 -4.21 13.49 -12.66
CA SER A 134 -3.01 12.65 -12.64
C SER A 134 -1.77 13.45 -13.03
N ALA A 135 -0.75 13.42 -12.17
CA ALA A 135 0.55 14.04 -12.41
C ALA A 135 1.71 13.16 -11.95
N ILE A 136 2.91 13.46 -12.45
CA ILE A 136 4.18 12.93 -11.98
C ILE A 136 5.17 14.09 -11.85
N THR A 137 5.96 14.10 -10.78
CA THR A 137 7.11 14.99 -10.60
C THR A 137 8.37 14.17 -10.70
N VAL A 138 9.27 14.50 -11.63
CA VAL A 138 10.52 13.76 -11.83
C VAL A 138 11.70 14.61 -11.37
N PHE A 139 12.40 14.14 -10.34
CA PHE A 139 13.61 14.76 -9.80
C PHE A 139 14.88 14.29 -10.53
N PRO A 140 16.09 14.80 -10.20
CA PRO A 140 17.31 14.40 -10.89
C PRO A 140 17.53 12.88 -10.89
N PRO A 141 18.10 12.34 -11.98
CA PRO A 141 18.40 10.92 -12.07
C PRO A 141 19.53 10.52 -11.13
N ARG A 142 19.63 9.21 -10.87
CA ARG A 142 20.78 8.62 -10.21
C ARG A 142 22.06 8.93 -10.99
N THR A 143 23.11 9.26 -10.25
CA THR A 143 24.46 9.48 -10.78
C THR A 143 25.46 8.57 -10.05
N SER A 144 26.73 8.60 -10.43
CA SER A 144 27.80 7.90 -9.72
C SER A 144 28.17 8.52 -8.37
N SER A 145 27.54 9.63 -7.97
CA SER A 145 27.73 10.24 -6.66
C SER A 145 27.08 9.41 -5.54
N HIS A 146 27.55 9.58 -4.30
CA HIS A 146 27.20 8.70 -3.18
C HIS A 146 25.75 8.86 -2.63
N SER A 147 24.90 9.74 -3.20
CA SER A 147 23.55 9.97 -2.69
C SER A 147 22.53 10.24 -3.79
N ASP A 148 21.40 9.52 -3.72
CA ASP A 148 20.24 9.73 -4.58
C ASP A 148 19.32 10.83 -4.04
N PHE A 149 18.60 11.50 -4.94
CA PHE A 149 17.36 12.20 -4.57
C PHE A 149 16.31 11.16 -4.14
N ARG A 150 15.73 11.32 -2.96
CA ARG A 150 14.72 10.40 -2.43
C ARG A 150 13.60 11.14 -1.71
N VAL A 151 12.37 10.76 -2.00
CA VAL A 151 11.24 10.94 -1.08
C VAL A 151 11.17 9.66 -0.25
N TRP A 152 11.34 9.77 1.06
CA TRP A 152 11.40 8.60 1.92
C TRP A 152 10.00 8.03 2.16
N ASN A 153 9.00 8.90 2.25
CA ASN A 153 7.61 8.51 2.41
C ASN A 153 7.16 7.59 1.27
N PRO A 154 6.47 6.47 1.56
CA PRO A 154 5.88 5.62 0.53
C PRO A 154 4.80 6.35 -0.30
N GLN A 155 4.06 7.26 0.34
CA GLN A 155 3.08 8.16 -0.29
C GLN A 155 3.32 9.60 0.17
N LEU A 156 2.92 10.60 -0.64
CA LEU A 156 3.06 12.02 -0.25
C LEU A 156 2.13 12.39 0.92
N LEU A 157 0.95 11.77 1.00
CA LEU A 157 0.00 11.94 2.08
C LEU A 157 -0.17 10.60 2.79
N SER A 158 -0.05 10.59 4.10
CA SER A 158 -0.24 9.42 4.96
C SER A 158 -0.45 9.87 6.40
N TYR A 159 -1.26 9.12 7.15
CA TYR A 159 -1.44 9.37 8.58
C TYR A 159 -0.33 8.70 9.40
N ALA A 160 0.09 9.34 10.48
CA ALA A 160 1.08 8.81 11.41
C ALA A 160 0.56 7.59 12.18
N GLY A 161 1.47 6.79 12.71
CA GLY A 161 1.18 5.66 13.59
C GLY A 161 2.05 5.72 14.84
N TYR A 162 1.43 5.85 16.01
CA TYR A 162 2.12 5.97 17.30
C TYR A 162 1.93 4.70 18.11
N LYS A 163 3.03 4.04 18.45
CA LYS A 163 3.02 2.85 19.30
C LYS A 163 3.14 3.26 20.77
N ASN A 164 2.14 2.92 21.56
CA ASN A 164 2.11 3.15 23.01
C ASN A 164 2.93 2.11 23.77
N ALA A 165 3.22 2.40 25.04
CA ALA A 165 3.99 1.51 25.92
C ALA A 165 3.29 0.18 26.21
N ASP A 166 1.95 0.14 26.18
CA ASP A 166 1.14 -1.07 26.36
C ASP A 166 1.02 -1.91 25.08
N GLY A 167 1.63 -1.47 23.98
CA GLY A 167 1.59 -2.12 22.67
C GLY A 167 0.41 -1.72 21.79
N SER A 168 -0.54 -0.92 22.29
CA SER A 168 -1.59 -0.33 21.47
C SER A 168 -1.02 0.68 20.46
N ILE A 169 -1.74 0.92 19.37
CA ILE A 169 -1.34 1.85 18.32
C ILE A 169 -2.43 2.90 18.13
N ILE A 170 -2.04 4.17 18.06
CA ILE A 170 -2.89 5.30 17.68
C ILE A 170 -2.54 5.71 16.25
N GLY A 171 -3.55 5.96 15.42
CA GLY A 171 -3.37 6.29 14.00
C GLY A 171 -3.19 5.05 13.14
N ASP A 172 -2.33 5.11 12.13
CA ASP A 172 -2.17 4.06 11.13
C ASP A 172 -0.99 3.11 11.46
N PRO A 173 -1.25 1.83 11.82
CA PRO A 173 -0.19 0.88 12.16
C PRO A 173 0.85 0.63 11.07
N ILE A 174 0.50 0.79 9.78
CA ILE A 174 1.46 0.57 8.69
C ILE A 174 2.59 1.61 8.71
N ASN A 175 2.33 2.78 9.29
CA ASN A 175 3.24 3.92 9.27
C ASN A 175 4.04 4.09 10.57
N VAL A 176 3.98 3.14 11.51
CA VAL A 176 4.73 3.22 12.78
C VAL A 176 6.23 3.39 12.52
N GLU A 177 6.82 2.58 11.63
CA GLU A 177 8.25 2.62 11.35
C GLU A 177 8.69 4.00 10.82
N ILE A 178 7.95 4.60 9.88
CA ILE A 178 8.29 5.92 9.34
C ILE A 178 7.98 7.05 10.33
N THR A 179 6.94 6.91 11.16
CA THR A 179 6.61 7.88 12.22
C THR A 179 7.73 7.96 13.24
N GLU A 180 8.35 6.82 13.60
CA GLU A 180 9.54 6.79 14.44
C GLU A 180 10.74 7.49 13.78
N VAL A 181 10.91 7.37 12.46
CA VAL A 181 11.95 8.10 11.73
C VAL A 181 11.68 9.60 11.78
N CYS A 182 10.45 10.07 11.54
CA CYS A 182 10.07 11.47 11.69
C CYS A 182 10.42 11.99 13.09
N THR A 183 10.05 11.22 14.12
CA THR A 183 10.31 11.56 15.53
C THR A 183 11.81 11.68 15.83
N LYS A 184 12.63 10.76 15.30
CA LYS A 184 14.10 10.81 15.43
C LYS A 184 14.72 12.01 14.72
N LEU A 185 14.10 12.50 13.65
CA LEU A 185 14.51 13.72 12.95
C LEU A 185 14.04 15.00 13.65
N GLY A 186 13.27 14.89 14.74
CA GLY A 186 12.82 16.00 15.57
C GLY A 186 11.36 16.41 15.36
N TRP A 187 10.63 15.77 14.45
CA TRP A 187 9.20 16.03 14.28
C TRP A 187 8.40 15.53 15.49
N GLN A 188 7.40 16.30 15.92
CA GLN A 188 6.47 15.92 16.97
C GLN A 188 5.07 16.13 16.44
N GLY A 189 4.32 15.04 16.26
CA GLY A 189 2.90 15.14 15.93
C GLY A 189 2.03 15.32 17.18
N GLU A 190 0.76 15.62 16.95
CA GLU A 190 -0.24 15.87 18.01
C GLU A 190 -0.66 14.59 18.76
N GLY A 191 -0.29 13.41 18.26
CA GLY A 191 -0.64 12.12 18.84
C GLY A 191 -2.08 11.70 18.57
N THR A 192 -2.69 12.18 17.47
CA THR A 192 -4.08 11.84 17.11
C THR A 192 -4.17 10.71 16.09
N GLN A 193 -5.38 10.19 15.85
CA GLN A 193 -5.64 9.18 14.83
C GLN A 193 -5.37 9.67 13.39
N TRP A 194 -5.30 10.98 13.17
CA TRP A 194 -5.36 11.57 11.83
C TRP A 194 -4.26 12.62 11.59
N ASP A 195 -3.13 12.49 12.28
CA ASP A 195 -1.99 13.38 12.09
C ASP A 195 -1.34 13.10 10.74
N ILE A 196 -1.22 14.12 9.89
CA ILE A 196 -0.54 14.00 8.59
C ILE A 196 0.97 13.97 8.83
N LEU A 197 1.63 12.94 8.30
CA LEU A 197 3.09 12.84 8.36
C LEU A 197 3.75 13.96 7.55
N PRO A 198 4.88 14.53 8.03
CA PRO A 198 5.71 15.40 7.22
C PRO A 198 6.38 14.59 6.10
N LEU A 199 6.84 15.29 5.06
CA LEU A 199 7.66 14.70 4.03
C LEU A 199 9.12 14.63 4.48
N ILE A 200 9.73 13.45 4.45
CA ILE A 200 11.17 13.28 4.63
C ILE A 200 11.83 13.23 3.26
N LEU A 201 12.69 14.22 2.98
CA LEU A 201 13.34 14.43 1.69
C LEU A 201 14.85 14.45 1.87
N SER A 202 15.57 13.81 0.94
CA SER A 202 17.03 13.89 0.83
C SER A 202 17.44 14.18 -0.61
N SER A 203 18.49 14.98 -0.78
CA SER A 203 19.07 15.31 -2.08
C SER A 203 20.42 14.59 -2.28
N ALA A 204 21.06 14.82 -3.42
CA ALA A 204 22.40 14.28 -3.68
C ALA A 204 23.48 14.83 -2.74
N THR A 205 23.25 15.96 -2.07
CA THR A 205 24.23 16.62 -1.18
C THR A 205 23.76 16.73 0.27
N GLU A 206 22.46 16.63 0.51
CA GLU A 206 21.85 16.78 1.83
C GLU A 206 21.28 15.46 2.34
N GLY A 207 21.56 15.16 3.61
CA GLY A 207 20.87 14.07 4.33
C GLY A 207 19.37 14.33 4.50
N PRO A 208 18.63 13.37 5.07
CA PRO A 208 17.19 13.50 5.26
C PRO A 208 16.83 14.71 6.13
N LYS A 209 15.89 15.52 5.65
CA LYS A 209 15.21 16.58 6.40
C LYS A 209 13.71 16.35 6.31
N TYR A 210 12.97 16.67 7.37
CA TYR A 210 11.51 16.63 7.34
C TYR A 210 10.95 18.02 6.99
N TYR A 211 9.80 18.03 6.30
CA TYR A 211 9.07 19.23 5.90
C TYR A 211 7.58 19.01 6.17
N GLU A 212 6.97 19.88 6.96
CA GLU A 212 5.54 19.83 7.25
C GLU A 212 4.73 20.36 6.08
N LEU A 213 3.70 19.60 5.66
CA LEU A 213 2.82 20.02 4.59
C LEU A 213 1.88 21.14 5.08
N PRO A 214 1.71 22.23 4.31
CA PRO A 214 0.71 23.24 4.62
C PRO A 214 -0.70 22.62 4.64
N THR A 215 -1.45 22.87 5.72
CA THR A 215 -2.76 22.23 5.97
C THR A 215 -3.77 22.46 4.85
N GLU A 216 -3.70 23.61 4.18
CA GLU A 216 -4.55 24.02 3.06
C GLU A 216 -4.33 23.19 1.78
N LEU A 217 -3.17 22.53 1.65
CA LEU A 217 -2.88 21.63 0.53
C LEU A 217 -3.46 20.23 0.76
N VAL A 218 -3.79 19.88 2.01
CA VAL A 218 -4.24 18.53 2.37
C VAL A 218 -5.76 18.48 2.40
N LEU A 219 -6.35 18.21 1.23
CA LEU A 219 -7.78 17.93 1.14
C LEU A 219 -8.12 16.64 1.88
N GLN A 220 -8.99 16.72 2.89
CA GLN A 220 -9.51 15.57 3.63
C GLN A 220 -11.03 15.47 3.49
N VAL A 221 -11.51 14.24 3.28
CA VAL A 221 -12.93 13.89 3.20
C VAL A 221 -13.34 13.26 4.52
N HIS A 222 -14.28 13.89 5.23
CA HIS A 222 -14.91 13.31 6.41
C HIS A 222 -15.97 12.29 5.97
N LEU A 223 -15.88 11.07 6.49
CA LEU A 223 -16.74 9.99 6.06
C LEU A 223 -18.08 10.00 6.81
N THR A 224 -19.14 9.99 6.02
CA THR A 224 -20.54 9.93 6.46
C THR A 224 -21.26 8.84 5.68
N HIS A 225 -22.25 8.21 6.31
CA HIS A 225 -23.10 7.25 5.64
C HIS A 225 -24.30 7.96 4.99
N PRO A 226 -24.79 7.55 3.80
CA PRO A 226 -26.01 8.10 3.24
C PRO A 226 -27.19 7.94 4.21
N SER A 227 -27.92 9.02 4.44
CA SER A 227 -29.22 9.02 5.08
C SER A 227 -30.30 8.89 4.00
N LEU A 228 -31.02 7.77 3.96
CA LEU A 228 -32.13 7.56 3.02
C LEU A 228 -33.26 8.57 3.31
N GLY A 229 -33.26 9.70 2.60
CA GLY A 229 -34.26 10.77 2.75
C GLY A 229 -34.77 11.39 1.46
N SER A 230 -34.36 10.89 0.28
CA SER A 230 -34.72 11.49 -1.02
C SER A 230 -35.33 10.53 -2.05
N ALA A 231 -35.62 9.29 -1.67
CA ALA A 231 -36.43 8.38 -2.50
C ALA A 231 -37.92 8.52 -2.09
N PRO A 232 -38.83 8.96 -2.98
CA PRO A 232 -40.21 9.29 -2.60
C PRO A 232 -41.10 8.09 -2.26
N ASP A 233 -40.61 6.86 -2.38
CA ASP A 233 -41.42 5.67 -2.18
C ASP A 233 -40.52 4.50 -1.82
N THR A 234 -40.58 4.04 -0.57
CA THR A 234 -40.48 2.62 -0.20
C THR A 234 -40.44 2.47 1.31
N ARG A 235 -41.12 1.43 1.79
CA ARG A 235 -41.34 1.02 3.18
C ARG A 235 -40.07 0.54 3.92
N HIS A 236 -38.89 1.10 3.61
CA HIS A 236 -37.58 0.70 4.15
C HIS A 236 -36.91 1.84 4.92
N ALA A 237 -37.60 2.40 5.91
CA ALA A 237 -37.03 3.37 6.85
C ALA A 237 -35.93 2.81 7.79
N CYS A 238 -35.35 1.64 7.49
CA CYS A 238 -34.68 0.79 8.49
C CYS A 238 -33.14 0.93 8.57
N PHE A 239 -32.47 1.65 7.67
CA PHE A 239 -31.00 1.73 7.68
C PHE A 239 -30.52 3.18 7.57
N ARG A 240 -30.68 3.94 8.66
CA ARG A 240 -29.95 5.20 8.87
C ARG A 240 -28.79 4.95 9.82
N TYR A 241 -27.57 4.98 9.28
CA TYR A 241 -26.34 4.89 10.07
C TYR A 241 -25.79 6.29 10.40
N ASP A 242 -26.63 7.17 10.96
CA ASP A 242 -26.23 8.53 11.35
C ASP A 242 -25.11 8.50 12.41
N TRP A 243 -24.94 7.39 13.11
CA TRP A 243 -23.82 7.15 14.04
C TRP A 243 -22.47 7.02 13.32
N PHE A 244 -22.43 6.73 12.02
CA PHE A 244 -21.17 6.55 11.29
C PHE A 244 -20.33 7.82 11.28
N GLU A 245 -20.95 8.99 11.13
CA GLU A 245 -20.28 10.29 11.20
C GLU A 245 -19.62 10.54 12.56
N LYS A 246 -20.21 10.00 13.64
CA LYS A 246 -19.67 10.12 15.00
C LYS A 246 -18.38 9.31 15.23
N LEU A 247 -18.05 8.39 14.33
CA LEU A 247 -16.74 7.72 14.35
C LEU A 247 -15.59 8.66 14.00
N GLY A 248 -15.87 9.85 13.44
CA GLY A 248 -14.86 10.85 13.13
C GLY A 248 -13.85 10.40 12.07
N ILE A 249 -14.23 9.43 11.23
CA ILE A 249 -13.36 8.88 10.19
C ILE A 249 -13.15 9.94 9.12
N ARG A 250 -11.89 10.11 8.70
CA ARG A 250 -11.52 10.98 7.59
C ARG A 250 -10.43 10.34 6.76
N TRP A 251 -10.36 10.71 5.49
CA TRP A 251 -9.29 10.26 4.61
C TRP A 251 -8.85 11.36 3.67
N TYR A 252 -7.55 11.41 3.35
CA TYR A 252 -7.03 12.38 2.39
C TYR A 252 -7.52 12.05 0.97
N GLY A 253 -7.80 13.08 0.17
CA GLY A 253 -8.44 12.94 -1.15
C GLY A 253 -7.49 12.52 -2.29
N LEU A 254 -6.18 12.60 -2.07
CA LEU A 254 -5.16 12.43 -3.11
C LEU A 254 -4.23 11.22 -2.83
N PRO A 255 -4.37 10.10 -3.57
CA PRO A 255 -3.42 8.99 -3.51
C PRO A 255 -2.20 9.30 -4.39
N ALA A 256 -1.06 9.61 -3.76
CA ALA A 256 0.18 9.93 -4.45
C ALA A 256 1.32 9.02 -3.97
N VAL A 257 1.70 8.05 -4.81
CA VAL A 257 2.83 7.14 -4.55
C VAL A 257 4.15 7.89 -4.74
N SER A 258 5.04 7.80 -3.77
CA SER A 258 6.34 8.49 -3.78
C SER A 258 7.55 7.59 -3.52
N GLY A 259 7.32 6.36 -3.04
CA GLY A 259 8.39 5.42 -2.71
C GLY A 259 8.97 4.61 -3.87
N MET A 260 8.49 4.77 -5.11
CA MET A 260 8.93 3.98 -6.28
C MET A 260 10.04 4.64 -7.09
N LEU A 261 10.82 3.83 -7.81
CA LEU A 261 11.84 4.26 -8.77
C LEU A 261 11.27 4.24 -10.19
N PHE A 262 11.45 5.33 -10.93
CA PHE A 262 11.08 5.41 -12.35
C PHE A 262 12.29 5.07 -13.23
N ASP A 263 12.18 3.99 -14.02
CA ASP A 263 13.22 3.55 -14.94
C ASP A 263 12.82 3.82 -16.38
N CYS A 264 13.59 4.65 -17.07
CA CYS A 264 13.29 5.11 -18.41
C CYS A 264 14.54 5.14 -19.29
N GLY A 265 14.58 4.26 -20.31
CA GLY A 265 15.62 4.31 -21.34
C GLY A 265 17.03 4.03 -20.84
N GLY A 266 17.19 3.33 -19.72
CA GLY A 266 18.51 3.14 -19.12
C GLY A 266 18.80 4.11 -17.98
N VAL A 267 18.07 5.22 -17.88
CA VAL A 267 18.20 6.23 -16.81
C VAL A 267 17.26 5.90 -15.64
N GLU A 268 17.79 5.98 -14.42
CA GLU A 268 17.04 5.71 -13.18
C GLU A 268 16.71 7.01 -12.45
N PHE A 269 15.45 7.18 -12.06
CA PHE A 269 14.95 8.31 -11.28
C PHE A 269 14.41 7.81 -9.94
N PRO A 270 15.23 7.80 -8.87
CA PRO A 270 14.85 7.25 -7.55
C PRO A 270 13.78 8.05 -6.81
N ALA A 271 13.56 9.31 -7.21
CA ALA A 271 12.46 10.16 -6.74
C ALA A 271 11.61 10.62 -7.93
N ALA A 272 10.46 9.95 -8.10
CA ALA A 272 9.52 10.27 -9.16
C ALA A 272 8.06 10.13 -8.69
N PRO A 273 7.61 10.90 -7.67
CA PRO A 273 6.27 10.75 -7.13
C PRO A 273 5.17 11.03 -8.16
N PHE A 274 4.12 10.22 -8.14
CA PHE A 274 3.00 10.30 -9.07
C PHE A 274 1.68 10.01 -8.37
N ASN A 275 0.59 10.53 -8.93
CA ASN A 275 -0.75 10.32 -8.39
C ASN A 275 -1.76 9.93 -9.48
N GLY A 276 -2.79 9.21 -9.02
CA GLY A 276 -4.06 9.05 -9.71
C GLY A 276 -5.18 9.60 -8.84
N TRP A 277 -6.33 8.95 -8.86
CA TRP A 277 -7.39 9.10 -7.88
C TRP A 277 -7.76 7.73 -7.33
N TYR A 278 -8.43 7.72 -6.18
CA TYR A 278 -8.76 6.50 -5.47
C TYR A 278 -9.77 5.62 -6.23
N MET A 279 -9.57 4.31 -6.17
CA MET A 279 -10.65 3.35 -6.17
C MET A 279 -11.15 3.17 -4.73
N SER A 280 -12.47 3.19 -4.52
CA SER A 280 -13.07 3.24 -3.17
C SER A 280 -12.60 2.13 -2.23
N THR A 281 -12.32 0.93 -2.77
CA THR A 281 -11.91 -0.25 -2.01
C THR A 281 -10.47 -0.16 -1.47
N GLU A 282 -9.65 0.75 -1.98
CA GLU A 282 -8.36 1.08 -1.37
C GLU A 282 -8.59 1.62 0.05
N ILE A 283 -9.51 2.59 0.20
CA ILE A 283 -9.86 3.17 1.49
C ILE A 283 -10.75 2.21 2.28
N GLY A 284 -11.89 1.83 1.72
CA GLY A 284 -12.93 1.11 2.44
C GLY A 284 -12.53 -0.29 2.87
N CYS A 285 -11.85 -1.04 2.00
CA CYS A 285 -11.42 -2.40 2.33
C CYS A 285 -10.03 -2.41 2.98
N ARG A 286 -9.04 -1.73 2.39
CA ARG A 286 -7.65 -1.92 2.82
C ARG A 286 -7.30 -0.98 3.96
N ASP A 287 -7.53 0.31 3.80
CA ASP A 287 -7.13 1.29 4.81
C ASP A 287 -7.97 1.17 6.09
N LEU A 288 -9.30 1.09 5.96
CA LEU A 288 -10.19 1.05 7.10
C LEU A 288 -10.39 -0.35 7.68
N CYS A 289 -10.40 -1.40 6.86
CA CYS A 289 -10.87 -2.73 7.29
C CYS A 289 -9.77 -3.80 7.43
N ASP A 290 -8.55 -3.59 6.92
CA ASP A 290 -7.46 -4.55 7.17
C ASP A 290 -7.14 -4.60 8.69
N PRO A 291 -6.94 -5.79 9.29
CA PRO A 291 -6.61 -5.92 10.72
C PRO A 291 -5.29 -5.24 11.13
N GLN A 292 -4.34 -5.16 10.20
CA GLN A 292 -3.05 -4.48 10.38
C GLN A 292 -3.10 -2.99 10.01
N ARG A 293 -4.30 -2.42 9.84
CA ARG A 293 -4.55 -1.00 9.56
C ARG A 293 -5.50 -0.44 10.63
N TYR A 294 -6.54 0.32 10.26
CA TYR A 294 -7.49 0.88 11.23
C TYR A 294 -8.46 -0.17 11.82
N ASN A 295 -8.59 -1.36 11.22
CA ASN A 295 -9.36 -2.49 11.73
C ASN A 295 -10.81 -2.15 12.17
N MET A 296 -11.54 -1.42 11.33
CA MET A 296 -12.86 -0.86 11.67
C MET A 296 -14.04 -1.82 11.49
N LEU A 297 -13.83 -3.04 10.97
CA LEU A 297 -14.93 -3.96 10.64
C LEU A 297 -15.83 -4.27 11.82
N GLU A 298 -15.25 -4.62 12.97
CA GLU A 298 -16.03 -4.99 14.16
C GLU A 298 -16.79 -3.78 14.71
N THR A 299 -16.14 -2.62 14.80
CA THR A 299 -16.75 -1.35 15.22
C THR A 299 -17.98 -1.00 14.38
N VAL A 300 -17.87 -1.14 13.06
CA VAL A 300 -18.98 -0.86 12.14
C VAL A 300 -20.09 -1.90 12.29
N ALA A 301 -19.76 -3.19 12.39
CA ALA A 301 -20.75 -4.24 12.57
C ALA A 301 -21.55 -4.10 13.88
N VAL A 302 -20.88 -3.74 14.98
CA VAL A 302 -21.53 -3.42 16.26
C VAL A 302 -22.44 -2.20 16.12
N GLY A 303 -21.99 -1.14 15.43
CA GLY A 303 -22.83 0.03 15.12
C GLY A 303 -24.08 -0.31 14.29
N MET A 304 -23.98 -1.33 13.43
CA MET A 304 -25.10 -1.88 12.66
C MET A 304 -26.02 -2.79 13.48
N GLY A 305 -25.69 -3.08 14.75
CA GLY A 305 -26.46 -3.99 15.61
C GLY A 305 -26.29 -5.47 15.24
N MET A 306 -25.18 -5.84 14.63
CA MET A 306 -24.89 -7.23 14.25
C MET A 306 -24.22 -8.01 15.38
N ASP A 307 -24.49 -9.31 15.42
CA ASP A 307 -23.77 -10.25 16.29
C ASP A 307 -22.40 -10.57 15.69
N THR A 308 -21.32 -10.10 16.33
CA THR A 308 -19.94 -10.32 15.86
C THR A 308 -19.33 -11.62 16.37
N SER A 309 -20.04 -12.38 17.22
CA SER A 309 -19.51 -13.61 17.84
C SER A 309 -19.43 -14.82 16.90
N THR A 310 -20.17 -14.80 15.78
CA THR A 310 -20.23 -15.91 14.81
C THR A 310 -20.02 -15.41 13.39
N SER A 311 -19.19 -16.11 12.61
CA SER A 311 -18.95 -15.77 11.20
C SER A 311 -20.09 -16.19 10.26
N VAL A 312 -21.01 -17.05 10.71
CA VAL A 312 -22.06 -17.65 9.86
C VAL A 312 -23.06 -16.60 9.34
N ASN A 313 -23.27 -15.52 10.08
CA ASN A 313 -24.19 -14.45 9.69
C ASN A 313 -23.59 -13.44 8.69
N LEU A 314 -22.32 -13.64 8.31
CA LEU A 314 -21.57 -12.80 7.36
C LEU A 314 -21.50 -11.33 7.77
N TRP A 315 -21.34 -11.05 9.08
CA TRP A 315 -21.26 -9.67 9.58
C TRP A 315 -20.09 -8.89 8.98
N LYS A 316 -18.95 -9.55 8.71
CA LYS A 316 -17.79 -8.91 8.08
C LYS A 316 -18.12 -8.42 6.68
N ASP A 317 -18.76 -9.27 5.87
CA ASP A 317 -19.16 -8.95 4.50
C ASP A 317 -20.14 -7.77 4.46
N LYS A 318 -21.16 -7.78 5.33
CA LYS A 318 -22.14 -6.69 5.41
C LYS A 318 -21.50 -5.38 5.86
N ALA A 319 -20.69 -5.41 6.92
CA ALA A 319 -19.98 -4.22 7.39
C ALA A 319 -19.03 -3.65 6.33
N LEU A 320 -18.29 -4.51 5.62
CA LEU A 320 -17.36 -4.12 4.56
C LEU A 320 -18.08 -3.40 3.40
N VAL A 321 -19.28 -3.86 3.04
CA VAL A 321 -20.13 -3.20 2.03
C VAL A 321 -20.54 -1.81 2.49
N GLU A 322 -21.05 -1.66 3.72
CA GLU A 322 -21.49 -0.35 4.23
C GLU A 322 -20.33 0.64 4.39
N VAL A 323 -19.13 0.18 4.78
CA VAL A 323 -17.93 1.04 4.80
C VAL A 323 -17.62 1.57 3.39
N ASN A 324 -17.68 0.73 2.36
CA ASN A 324 -17.44 1.16 0.98
C ASN A 324 -18.53 2.12 0.46
N ILE A 325 -19.78 1.89 0.84
CA ILE A 325 -20.89 2.82 0.56
C ILE A 325 -20.61 4.18 1.19
N ALA A 326 -20.19 4.22 2.47
CA ALA A 326 -19.83 5.46 3.16
C ALA A 326 -18.68 6.21 2.45
N VAL A 327 -17.63 5.50 2.01
CA VAL A 327 -16.50 6.08 1.28
C VAL A 327 -16.99 6.74 -0.02
N ILE A 328 -17.69 5.99 -0.87
CA ILE A 328 -18.17 6.50 -2.16
C ILE A 328 -19.11 7.68 -1.94
N HIS A 329 -20.08 7.54 -1.03
CA HIS A 329 -21.03 8.59 -0.70
C HIS A 329 -20.31 9.87 -0.27
N SER A 330 -19.34 9.78 0.64
CA SER A 330 -18.66 10.94 1.19
C SER A 330 -17.79 11.67 0.17
N PHE A 331 -17.10 10.93 -0.68
CA PHE A 331 -16.31 11.52 -1.77
C PHE A 331 -17.21 12.16 -2.83
N GLN A 332 -18.36 11.58 -3.14
CA GLN A 332 -19.29 12.13 -4.13
C GLN A 332 -20.25 13.19 -3.58
N ARG A 333 -20.37 13.30 -2.25
CA ARG A 333 -21.24 14.27 -1.59
C ARG A 333 -20.77 15.69 -1.90
N TRP A 334 -21.74 16.54 -2.17
CA TRP A 334 -21.54 17.96 -2.38
C TRP A 334 -20.98 18.59 -1.10
N LEU A 335 -19.71 19.01 -1.13
CA LEU A 335 -19.20 19.95 -0.13
C LEU A 335 -19.96 21.26 -0.30
N CYS A 336 -20.92 21.54 0.58
CA CYS A 336 -21.26 22.94 0.84
C CYS A 336 -20.07 23.49 1.62
N CYS A 337 -19.23 24.30 0.97
CA CYS A 337 -18.33 25.18 1.70
C CYS A 337 -19.17 26.08 2.61
N ALA A 338 -19.26 25.74 3.90
CA ALA A 338 -19.62 26.70 4.93
C ALA A 338 -18.41 27.62 5.12
N GLN A 339 -18.22 28.56 4.20
CA GLN A 339 -17.50 29.79 4.52
C GLN A 339 -18.51 30.71 5.19
N GLU A 340 -18.51 30.72 6.51
CA GLU A 340 -19.13 31.80 7.27
C GLU A 340 -18.36 33.10 6.95
N PHE A 341 -18.86 33.88 6.00
CA PHE A 341 -18.47 35.27 5.87
C PHE A 341 -19.29 36.08 6.87
N PRO A 342 -18.66 36.83 7.79
CA PRO A 342 -19.41 37.79 8.60
C PRO A 342 -19.99 38.86 7.67
N SER A 343 -21.31 39.05 7.74
CA SER A 343 -21.97 40.13 7.01
C SER A 343 -21.58 41.49 7.60
N PRO A 344 -21.18 42.48 6.78
CA PRO A 344 -21.15 43.86 7.20
C PRO A 344 -22.44 44.52 6.71
N CYS A 345 -23.38 44.81 7.61
CA CYS A 345 -24.38 45.85 7.34
C CYS A 345 -24.66 46.62 8.64
N SER A 346 -24.16 47.84 8.64
CA SER A 346 -24.40 48.94 9.56
C SER A 346 -25.85 49.44 9.51
N GLU A 347 -26.21 50.17 10.56
CA GLU A 347 -27.43 50.97 10.75
C GLU A 347 -27.75 51.88 9.55
N GLU A 348 -29.04 52.00 9.20
CA GLU A 348 -29.81 53.25 9.04
C GLU A 348 -31.20 52.99 8.39
N GLY A 349 -32.25 53.64 8.92
CA GLY A 349 -33.39 54.12 8.10
C GLY A 349 -34.77 53.45 8.24
N TYR A 350 -35.73 54.21 8.78
CA TYR A 350 -37.19 53.97 8.86
C TYR A 350 -37.92 53.92 7.49
N ILE A 351 -39.08 53.20 7.42
CA ILE A 351 -40.45 53.62 7.00
C ILE A 351 -41.31 52.43 6.50
N GLU A 352 -42.61 52.47 6.85
CA GLU A 352 -43.73 51.55 6.63
C GLU A 352 -44.24 51.32 5.18
N GLU A 353 -44.98 50.20 5.06
CA GLU A 353 -46.15 49.87 4.21
C GLU A 353 -46.06 49.59 2.68
N ARG A 354 -46.51 48.36 2.38
CA ARG A 354 -47.35 47.86 1.27
C ARG A 354 -46.90 47.95 -0.20
N ALA A 355 -46.95 46.74 -0.79
CA ALA A 355 -47.40 46.38 -2.15
C ALA A 355 -46.31 45.91 -3.14
N THR A 356 -46.32 44.59 -3.35
CA THR A 356 -46.11 43.89 -4.63
C THR A 356 -44.91 44.29 -5.49
N CYS A 357 -43.80 43.59 -5.27
CA CYS A 357 -43.01 43.06 -6.38
C CYS A 357 -42.45 41.68 -5.99
N ARG A 358 -43.11 40.61 -6.46
CA ARG A 358 -42.52 39.25 -6.43
C ARG A 358 -41.41 39.19 -7.47
N THR A 359 -40.26 39.77 -7.17
CA THR A 359 -39.02 39.34 -7.80
C THR A 359 -38.52 38.16 -6.99
N PHE A 360 -38.95 36.96 -7.36
CA PHE A 360 -38.17 35.77 -7.03
C PHE A 360 -36.82 35.94 -7.71
N ARG A 361 -35.84 36.47 -6.98
CA ARG A 361 -34.44 36.24 -7.34
C ARG A 361 -34.21 34.76 -7.08
N VAL A 362 -34.52 33.94 -8.10
CA VAL A 362 -33.96 32.60 -8.17
C VAL A 362 -32.46 32.83 -8.28
N CYS A 363 -31.77 32.78 -7.13
CA CYS A 363 -30.34 32.55 -7.13
C CYS A 363 -30.16 31.15 -7.73
N ILE A 364 -30.08 31.08 -9.06
CA ILE A 364 -29.43 29.97 -9.76
C ILE A 364 -27.92 30.15 -9.55
N SER A 365 -27.47 30.19 -8.29
CA SER A 365 -26.16 29.65 -8.00
C SER A 365 -26.34 28.16 -8.21
N ARG A 366 -26.07 27.67 -9.43
CA ARG A 366 -25.88 26.24 -9.67
C ARG A 366 -24.99 25.76 -8.52
N PRO A 367 -25.40 24.78 -7.70
CA PRO A 367 -24.46 24.17 -6.77
C PRO A 367 -23.27 23.73 -7.63
N GLN A 368 -22.08 24.27 -7.36
CA GLN A 368 -20.88 23.79 -8.01
C GLN A 368 -20.69 22.35 -7.54
N LYS A 369 -20.49 21.41 -8.47
CA LYS A 369 -20.18 20.00 -8.18
C LYS A 369 -18.86 19.94 -7.41
N GLN A 370 -18.91 20.08 -6.09
CA GLN A 370 -17.74 19.96 -5.21
C GLN A 370 -17.72 18.57 -4.56
N GLY A 371 -17.58 17.53 -5.38
CA GLY A 371 -17.22 16.19 -4.93
C GLY A 371 -15.74 15.93 -5.21
N VAL A 372 -15.13 15.03 -4.46
CA VAL A 372 -13.77 14.54 -4.67
C VAL A 372 -13.78 13.34 -5.61
N THR A 373 -12.95 13.35 -6.64
CA THR A 373 -12.89 12.26 -7.64
C THR A 373 -12.55 10.92 -6.97
N VAL A 374 -13.47 9.97 -7.08
CA VAL A 374 -13.31 8.56 -6.69
C VAL A 374 -14.00 7.67 -7.72
N VAL A 375 -13.53 6.43 -7.89
CA VAL A 375 -14.19 5.43 -8.72
C VAL A 375 -14.54 4.19 -7.91
N ASP A 376 -15.70 3.59 -8.15
CA ASP A 376 -16.05 2.30 -7.57
C ASP A 376 -15.33 1.15 -8.30
N HIS A 377 -15.20 0.01 -7.64
CA HIS A 377 -14.45 -1.11 -8.17
C HIS A 377 -15.12 -1.81 -9.38
N HIS A 378 -16.45 -1.77 -9.52
CA HIS A 378 -17.12 -2.34 -10.71
C HIS A 378 -16.83 -1.50 -11.95
N THR A 379 -16.93 -0.17 -11.83
CA THR A 379 -16.58 0.76 -12.90
C THR A 379 -15.09 0.66 -13.25
N ALA A 380 -14.21 0.59 -12.24
CA ALA A 380 -12.77 0.43 -12.45
C ALA A 380 -12.44 -0.86 -13.22
N SER A 381 -13.01 -2.00 -12.82
CA SER A 381 -12.83 -3.28 -13.52
C SER A 381 -13.37 -3.23 -14.95
N SER A 382 -14.53 -2.64 -15.18
CA SER A 382 -15.13 -2.50 -16.52
C SER A 382 -14.28 -1.62 -17.45
N ASN A 383 -13.71 -0.54 -16.90
CA ASN A 383 -12.77 0.32 -17.61
C ASN A 383 -11.45 -0.40 -17.92
N PHE A 384 -10.97 -1.25 -17.01
CA PHE A 384 -9.77 -2.04 -17.24
C PHE A 384 -9.95 -3.06 -18.38
N MET A 385 -11.11 -3.72 -18.46
CA MET A 385 -11.39 -4.64 -19.58
C MET A 385 -11.33 -3.93 -20.94
N LYS A 386 -11.95 -2.75 -21.05
CA LYS A 386 -11.83 -1.90 -22.26
C LYS A 386 -10.39 -1.51 -22.55
N HIS A 387 -9.58 -1.21 -21.53
CA HIS A 387 -8.16 -0.95 -21.72
C HIS A 387 -7.44 -2.19 -22.27
N MET A 388 -7.64 -3.37 -21.66
CA MET A 388 -7.01 -4.62 -22.07
C MET A 388 -7.34 -4.99 -23.51
N GLU A 389 -8.60 -4.89 -23.93
CA GLU A 389 -9.02 -5.10 -25.32
C GLU A 389 -8.33 -4.14 -26.30
N ASN A 390 -8.25 -2.85 -25.94
CA ASN A 390 -7.55 -1.86 -26.75
C ASN A 390 -6.05 -2.17 -26.88
N GLU A 391 -5.40 -2.57 -25.79
CA GLU A 391 -3.98 -2.92 -25.79
C GLU A 391 -3.69 -4.18 -26.60
N GLN A 392 -4.57 -5.18 -26.52
CA GLN A 392 -4.49 -6.39 -27.34
C GLN A 392 -4.55 -6.04 -28.84
N ARG A 393 -5.47 -5.15 -29.22
CA ARG A 393 -5.61 -4.66 -30.61
C ARG A 393 -4.42 -3.82 -31.07
N LEU A 394 -3.90 -2.93 -30.21
CA LEU A 394 -2.90 -1.94 -30.59
C LEU A 394 -1.46 -2.47 -30.56
N ARG A 395 -1.14 -3.38 -29.64
CA ARG A 395 0.23 -3.89 -29.45
C ARG A 395 0.32 -5.39 -29.15
N GLY A 396 -0.77 -6.14 -29.28
CA GLY A 396 -0.78 -7.60 -29.12
C GLY A 396 -0.66 -8.11 -27.69
N GLY A 397 -0.79 -7.25 -26.68
CA GLY A 397 -0.69 -7.66 -25.27
C GLY A 397 -0.89 -6.55 -24.24
N CYS A 398 -1.29 -6.96 -23.04
CA CYS A 398 -1.38 -6.10 -21.85
C CYS A 398 -0.77 -6.83 -20.64
N PRO A 399 0.39 -6.40 -20.09
CA PRO A 399 0.93 -7.02 -18.89
C PRO A 399 -0.03 -6.76 -17.72
N ALA A 400 -0.47 -7.80 -17.04
CA ALA A 400 -1.42 -7.66 -15.93
C ALA A 400 -1.15 -8.70 -14.85
N ASP A 401 -1.16 -8.24 -13.59
CA ASP A 401 -1.01 -9.07 -12.39
C ASP A 401 -2.39 -9.30 -11.79
N TRP A 402 -2.99 -10.46 -12.08
CA TRP A 402 -4.37 -10.78 -11.70
C TRP A 402 -4.61 -10.62 -10.19
N VAL A 403 -3.62 -10.96 -9.37
CA VAL A 403 -3.66 -10.86 -7.90
C VAL A 403 -3.89 -9.42 -7.44
N TRP A 404 -3.43 -8.43 -8.22
CA TRP A 404 -3.58 -7.00 -7.92
C TRP A 404 -4.73 -6.33 -8.67
N ILE A 405 -5.10 -6.84 -9.85
CA ILE A 405 -6.17 -6.26 -10.67
C ILE A 405 -7.56 -6.61 -10.12
N VAL A 406 -7.75 -7.81 -9.57
CA VAL A 406 -9.01 -8.20 -8.95
C VAL A 406 -9.22 -7.40 -7.66
N PRO A 407 -10.34 -6.68 -7.50
CA PRO A 407 -10.62 -5.90 -6.29
C PRO A 407 -10.68 -6.77 -5.02
N PRO A 408 -10.34 -6.21 -3.84
CA PRO A 408 -10.26 -6.96 -2.58
C PRO A 408 -11.61 -7.34 -1.96
N MET A 409 -12.72 -6.92 -2.58
CA MET A 409 -14.07 -7.37 -2.27
C MET A 409 -14.79 -7.67 -3.58
N SER A 410 -15.85 -8.48 -3.53
CA SER A 410 -16.72 -8.67 -4.70
C SER A 410 -15.98 -9.20 -5.94
N GLY A 411 -14.91 -9.99 -5.76
CA GLY A 411 -14.00 -10.38 -6.84
C GLY A 411 -14.72 -10.99 -8.05
N SER A 412 -15.41 -12.13 -7.86
CA SER A 412 -16.08 -12.85 -8.95
C SER A 412 -17.29 -12.15 -9.57
N ILE A 413 -17.78 -11.08 -8.96
CA ILE A 413 -18.84 -10.24 -9.56
C ILE A 413 -18.25 -9.06 -10.36
N THR A 414 -16.93 -9.01 -10.52
CA THR A 414 -16.24 -8.10 -11.45
C THR A 414 -15.77 -8.86 -12.69
N PRO A 415 -15.76 -8.24 -13.88
CA PRO A 415 -15.37 -8.93 -15.11
C PRO A 415 -13.90 -9.37 -15.13
N VAL A 416 -13.03 -8.66 -14.40
CA VAL A 416 -11.59 -8.95 -14.35
C VAL A 416 -11.25 -10.27 -13.67
N PHE A 417 -12.13 -10.79 -12.79
CA PHE A 417 -11.94 -12.10 -12.17
C PHE A 417 -11.96 -13.22 -13.20
N HIS A 418 -12.84 -13.12 -14.20
CA HIS A 418 -13.04 -14.15 -15.24
C HIS A 418 -12.03 -14.06 -16.39
N GLN A 419 -11.15 -13.06 -16.37
CA GLN A 419 -10.18 -12.81 -17.44
C GLN A 419 -8.82 -13.42 -17.07
N GLU A 420 -8.34 -14.36 -17.89
CA GLU A 420 -6.95 -14.82 -17.79
C GLU A 420 -5.98 -13.69 -18.17
N MET A 421 -4.90 -13.56 -17.41
CA MET A 421 -3.94 -12.47 -17.56
C MET A 421 -2.51 -13.00 -17.57
N ALA A 422 -1.68 -12.45 -18.44
CA ALA A 422 -0.26 -12.73 -18.47
C ALA A 422 0.52 -11.62 -17.75
N MET A 423 1.27 -12.02 -16.71
CA MET A 423 2.16 -11.13 -15.98
C MET A 423 3.56 -11.17 -16.60
N TYR A 424 4.01 -10.03 -17.11
CA TYR A 424 5.36 -9.85 -17.63
C TYR A 424 5.81 -8.40 -17.46
N HIS A 425 7.12 -8.17 -17.50
CA HIS A 425 7.70 -6.84 -17.28
C HIS A 425 8.15 -6.21 -18.59
N LEU A 426 7.70 -4.98 -18.82
CA LEU A 426 8.17 -4.12 -19.91
C LEU A 426 8.97 -2.95 -19.34
N LYS A 427 9.68 -2.24 -20.22
CA LYS A 427 10.32 -0.95 -19.93
C LYS A 427 9.76 0.12 -20.88
N PRO A 428 9.68 1.40 -20.47
CA PRO A 428 9.89 1.97 -19.13
C PRO A 428 8.99 1.36 -18.04
N SER A 429 9.37 1.49 -16.76
CA SER A 429 8.57 0.97 -15.64
C SER A 429 8.73 1.78 -14.35
N PHE A 430 7.78 1.60 -13.43
CA PHE A 430 7.92 1.94 -12.02
C PHE A 430 8.28 0.67 -11.25
N ASP A 431 9.44 0.69 -10.60
CA ASP A 431 9.97 -0.43 -9.83
C ASP A 431 9.99 -0.08 -8.34
N TYR A 432 9.79 -1.07 -7.48
CA TYR A 432 10.02 -0.89 -6.04
C TYR A 432 11.51 -0.68 -5.77
N GLN A 433 11.79 0.03 -4.68
CA GLN A 433 13.13 0.25 -4.15
C GLN A 433 13.09 0.08 -2.63
N GLU A 434 14.22 -0.24 -2.03
CA GLU A 434 14.32 -0.39 -0.58
C GLU A 434 14.08 0.95 0.13
N SER A 435 13.39 0.90 1.28
CA SER A 435 13.12 2.08 2.09
C SER A 435 14.41 2.83 2.40
N ALA A 436 14.44 4.13 2.14
CA ALA A 436 15.69 4.91 2.22
C ALA A 436 16.33 4.86 3.62
N TRP A 437 15.54 4.87 4.69
CA TRP A 437 16.07 4.78 6.06
C TRP A 437 16.76 3.45 6.40
N LYS A 438 16.51 2.38 5.64
CA LYS A 438 17.16 1.06 5.82
C LYS A 438 18.56 1.00 5.21
N THR A 439 18.79 1.77 4.14
CA THR A 439 20.05 1.78 3.40
C THR A 439 20.88 3.05 3.63
N HIS A 440 20.29 4.10 4.23
CA HIS A 440 20.97 5.36 4.50
C HIS A 440 22.07 5.18 5.56
N PRO A 441 23.31 5.65 5.29
CA PRO A 441 24.39 5.63 6.28
C PRO A 441 24.18 6.77 7.30
N TRP A 442 23.48 6.46 8.39
CA TRP A 442 23.32 7.40 9.51
C TRP A 442 24.68 7.78 10.08
N LYS A 443 25.01 9.08 10.10
CA LYS A 443 26.19 9.59 10.80
C LYS A 443 25.98 9.30 12.30
N GLU A 444 26.79 8.42 12.88
CA GLU A 444 26.75 8.19 14.33
C GLU A 444 26.87 9.53 15.05
N HIS A 445 25.92 9.84 15.93
CA HIS A 445 26.04 11.00 16.82
C HIS A 445 27.33 10.84 17.64
N ALA A 446 28.35 11.61 17.29
CA ALA A 446 29.55 11.82 18.08
C ALA A 446 29.21 12.65 19.33
N GLN A 447 28.33 12.16 20.20
CA GLN A 447 27.98 12.72 21.50
C GLN A 447 27.14 11.69 22.31
N SER A 448 27.70 10.51 22.53
CA SER A 448 27.45 9.77 23.77
C SER A 448 28.74 9.04 24.14
N GLY A 449 29.14 9.14 25.40
CA GLY A 449 30.35 8.50 25.89
C GLY A 449 30.33 7.01 25.57
N LYS A 450 31.41 6.54 24.95
CA LYS A 450 31.76 5.14 24.65
C LYS A 450 31.06 4.12 25.55
N VAL A 451 30.18 3.31 24.96
CA VAL A 451 30.25 1.85 25.16
C VAL A 451 30.30 1.22 23.77
N SER A 452 31.51 1.03 23.26
CA SER A 452 31.68 0.17 22.09
C SER A 452 31.34 -1.25 22.51
N VAL A 453 30.19 -1.76 22.08
CA VAL A 453 30.00 -3.20 22.01
C VAL A 453 30.76 -3.66 20.77
N LYS A 454 32.08 -3.74 20.89
CA LYS A 454 32.84 -4.69 20.07
C LYS A 454 32.12 -6.02 20.24
N CYS A 455 31.57 -6.58 19.16
CA CYS A 455 31.09 -7.95 19.16
C CYS A 455 32.28 -8.83 19.55
N LYS A 456 32.35 -9.21 20.83
CA LYS A 456 33.39 -10.10 21.34
C LYS A 456 33.14 -11.43 20.65
N LYS A 457 34.10 -11.89 19.83
CA LYS A 457 34.12 -13.27 19.36
C LYS A 457 34.12 -14.16 20.60
N PHE A 458 32.98 -14.79 20.90
CA PHE A 458 32.85 -15.66 22.06
C PHE A 458 33.79 -16.85 21.91
N HIS A 459 34.59 -17.12 22.94
CA HIS A 459 35.44 -18.31 22.96
C HIS A 459 34.57 -19.57 23.02
N PHE A 460 34.99 -20.66 22.37
CA PHE A 460 34.24 -21.93 22.36
C PHE A 460 33.81 -22.39 23.77
N LYS A 461 34.66 -22.18 24.79
CA LYS A 461 34.32 -22.45 26.21
C LYS A 461 33.17 -21.60 26.75
N GLN A 462 32.99 -20.36 26.30
CA GLN A 462 31.88 -19.49 26.71
C GLN A 462 30.57 -19.94 26.05
N ILE A 463 30.62 -20.31 24.77
CA ILE A 463 29.47 -20.89 24.06
C ILE A 463 29.07 -22.22 24.71
N ALA A 464 30.02 -23.10 25.01
CA ALA A 464 29.75 -24.37 25.69
C ALA A 464 29.11 -24.16 27.07
N ARG A 465 29.59 -23.18 27.85
CA ARG A 465 28.97 -22.84 29.15
C ARG A 465 27.57 -22.27 28.99
N ALA A 466 27.35 -21.40 28.01
CA ALA A 466 26.03 -20.84 27.71
C ALA A 466 25.05 -21.95 27.29
N VAL A 467 25.47 -22.86 26.39
CA VAL A 467 24.68 -24.02 25.96
C VAL A 467 24.38 -24.96 27.13
N CYS A 468 25.35 -25.20 28.02
CA CYS A 468 25.14 -26.05 29.19
C CYS A 468 24.16 -25.41 30.18
N LEU A 469 24.25 -24.09 30.35
CA LEU A 469 23.35 -23.30 31.19
C LEU A 469 21.93 -23.26 30.60
N THR A 470 21.77 -23.00 29.31
CA THR A 470 20.47 -22.99 28.63
C THR A 470 19.85 -24.38 28.62
N THR A 471 20.64 -25.44 28.44
CA THR A 471 20.17 -26.83 28.56
C THR A 471 19.69 -27.14 29.98
N ARG A 472 20.40 -26.67 31.02
CA ARG A 472 19.95 -26.81 32.41
C ARG A 472 18.65 -26.04 32.67
N PHE A 473 18.53 -24.81 32.18
CA PHE A 473 17.31 -24.02 32.33
C PHE A 473 16.14 -24.61 31.54
N TYR A 474 16.39 -25.09 30.33
CA TYR A 474 15.40 -25.75 29.50
C TYR A 474 14.90 -27.05 30.15
N ARG A 475 15.81 -27.89 30.68
CA ARG A 475 15.44 -29.08 31.47
C ARG A 475 14.66 -28.72 32.73
N ALA A 476 15.09 -27.71 33.48
CA ALA A 476 14.38 -27.27 34.67
C ALA A 476 12.99 -26.68 34.35
N ALA A 477 12.84 -25.98 33.23
CA ALA A 477 11.56 -25.46 32.76
C ALA A 477 10.62 -26.57 32.28
N LEU A 478 11.14 -27.55 31.53
CA LEU A 478 10.37 -28.71 31.09
C LEU A 478 9.88 -29.57 32.26
N LEU A 479 10.70 -29.78 33.30
CA LEU A 479 10.31 -30.55 34.50
C LEU A 479 9.21 -29.87 35.33
N ARG A 480 8.99 -28.56 35.16
CA ARG A 480 7.92 -27.81 35.84
C ARG A 480 6.60 -27.80 35.06
N ARG A 481 6.60 -28.27 33.81
CA ARG A 481 5.41 -28.33 32.97
C ARG A 481 4.72 -29.67 33.16
N ILE A 482 3.39 -29.66 33.06
CA ILE A 482 2.57 -30.87 33.08
C ILE A 482 2.92 -31.69 31.83
N LYS A 483 3.16 -32.99 32.03
CA LYS A 483 3.38 -33.94 30.92
C LYS A 483 2.08 -34.12 30.14
N ALA A 484 2.16 -34.07 28.83
CA ALA A 484 1.04 -34.33 27.94
C ALA A 484 1.47 -35.37 26.89
N THR A 485 0.63 -36.38 26.67
CA THR A 485 0.90 -37.43 25.69
C THR A 485 -0.16 -37.33 24.60
N VAL A 486 0.28 -37.25 23.35
CA VAL A 486 -0.57 -37.20 22.16
C VAL A 486 -0.45 -38.54 21.45
N LEU A 487 -1.54 -39.29 21.38
CA LEU A 487 -1.62 -40.54 20.64
C LEU A 487 -2.31 -40.31 19.31
N TYR A 488 -1.86 -40.98 18.26
CA TYR A 488 -2.55 -40.95 16.97
C TYR A 488 -2.79 -42.33 16.37
N ALA A 489 -3.90 -42.44 15.65
CA ALA A 489 -4.21 -43.57 14.78
C ALA A 489 -4.57 -43.05 13.39
N THR A 490 -4.01 -43.67 12.35
CA THR A 490 -4.17 -43.19 10.97
C THR A 490 -3.96 -44.31 9.94
N GLU A 491 -4.81 -44.34 8.91
CA GLU A 491 -4.60 -45.19 7.72
C GLU A 491 -3.84 -44.46 6.60
N THR A 492 -4.05 -43.14 6.47
CA THR A 492 -3.56 -42.33 5.33
C THR A 492 -2.60 -41.21 5.72
N GLY A 493 -2.20 -41.11 7.00
CA GLY A 493 -1.23 -40.12 7.51
C GLY A 493 -1.81 -38.75 7.90
N LYS A 494 -3.12 -38.52 7.71
CA LYS A 494 -3.75 -37.22 8.07
C LYS A 494 -3.75 -36.98 9.58
N SER A 495 -4.14 -37.96 10.38
CA SER A 495 -4.23 -37.82 11.85
C SER A 495 -2.85 -37.70 12.49
N GLU A 496 -1.83 -38.38 11.94
CA GLU A 496 -0.43 -38.21 12.33
C GLU A 496 0.03 -36.75 12.12
N THR A 497 -0.32 -36.16 10.97
CA THR A 497 0.02 -34.75 10.67
C THR A 497 -0.65 -33.80 11.66
N TYR A 498 -1.91 -34.04 12.03
CA TYR A 498 -2.61 -33.25 13.05
C TYR A 498 -2.01 -33.43 14.45
N ALA A 499 -1.64 -34.65 14.83
CA ALA A 499 -1.01 -34.95 16.13
C ALA A 499 0.36 -34.27 16.27
N LYS A 500 1.17 -34.24 15.21
CA LYS A 500 2.46 -33.53 15.18
C LYS A 500 2.27 -32.01 15.35
N ARG A 501 1.32 -31.41 14.61
CA ARG A 501 0.98 -29.98 14.76
C ARG A 501 0.43 -29.65 16.14
N LEU A 502 -0.43 -30.51 16.68
CA LEU A 502 -0.97 -30.36 18.03
C LEU A 502 0.15 -30.37 19.08
N THR A 503 1.11 -31.27 18.93
CA THR A 503 2.28 -31.38 19.80
C THR A 503 3.17 -30.13 19.74
N GLU A 504 3.39 -29.56 18.55
CA GLU A 504 4.10 -28.28 18.39
C GLU A 504 3.41 -27.14 19.14
N ILE A 505 2.09 -27.03 19.04
CA ILE A 505 1.29 -26.01 19.74
C ILE A 505 1.33 -26.23 21.26
N PHE A 506 1.14 -27.48 21.70
CA PHE A 506 1.11 -27.82 23.12
C PHE A 506 2.47 -27.67 23.80
N ASN A 507 3.58 -27.84 23.07
CA ASN A 507 4.93 -27.64 23.59
C ASN A 507 5.23 -26.20 24.06
N HIS A 508 4.35 -25.22 23.78
CA HIS A 508 4.45 -23.89 24.38
C HIS A 508 4.07 -23.88 25.87
N SER A 509 3.15 -24.75 26.31
CA SER A 509 2.57 -24.75 27.66
C SER A 509 2.79 -26.05 28.44
N PHE A 510 2.91 -27.18 27.73
CA PHE A 510 3.08 -28.53 28.28
C PHE A 510 4.43 -29.12 27.87
N ASN A 511 4.83 -30.22 28.50
CA ASN A 511 5.90 -31.08 28.01
C ASN A 511 5.23 -32.20 27.19
N ALA A 512 5.03 -31.96 25.88
CA ALA A 512 4.19 -32.80 25.04
C ALA A 512 5.02 -33.81 24.23
N THR A 513 4.63 -35.09 24.27
CA THR A 513 5.21 -36.19 23.48
C THR A 513 4.16 -36.82 22.58
N VAL A 514 4.55 -37.25 21.38
CA VAL A 514 3.65 -37.87 20.40
C VAL A 514 4.04 -39.32 20.14
N TYR A 515 3.06 -40.22 20.14
CA TYR A 515 3.24 -41.64 19.87
C TYR A 515 2.19 -42.14 18.89
N CYS A 516 2.56 -43.13 18.07
CA CYS A 516 1.59 -43.95 17.38
C CYS A 516 0.88 -44.86 18.42
N MET A 517 -0.41 -45.11 18.25
CA MET A 517 -1.18 -45.89 19.23
C MET A 517 -0.70 -47.33 19.39
N ASP A 518 -0.24 -47.98 18.31
CA ASP A 518 0.33 -49.33 18.30
C ASP A 518 1.71 -49.44 18.98
N GLU A 519 2.43 -48.32 19.07
CA GLU A 519 3.73 -48.22 19.74
C GLU A 519 3.62 -47.77 21.21
N PHE A 520 2.42 -47.41 21.66
CA PHE A 520 2.20 -46.91 23.01
C PHE A 520 1.88 -48.04 24.00
N ASP A 521 2.65 -48.09 25.08
CA ASP A 521 2.46 -49.08 26.14
C ASP A 521 1.24 -48.72 27.02
N ILE A 522 0.18 -49.51 26.90
CA ILE A 522 -1.10 -49.35 27.61
C ILE A 522 -0.90 -49.33 29.14
N GLU A 523 0.13 -50.01 29.66
CA GLU A 523 0.42 -50.02 31.09
C GLU A 523 0.83 -48.63 31.62
N GLN A 524 1.22 -47.70 30.74
CA GLN A 524 1.59 -46.32 31.08
C GLN A 524 0.38 -45.37 31.16
N LEU A 525 -0.79 -45.74 30.62
CA LEU A 525 -2.01 -44.90 30.62
C LEU A 525 -2.40 -44.37 32.02
N PRO A 526 -2.36 -45.17 33.11
CA PRO A 526 -2.70 -44.69 34.45
C PRO A 526 -1.72 -43.64 35.00
N HIS A 527 -0.54 -43.52 34.41
CA HIS A 527 0.53 -42.62 34.83
C HIS A 527 0.58 -41.33 34.00
N GLU A 528 -0.24 -41.21 32.96
CA GLU A 528 -0.33 -40.02 32.13
C GLU A 528 -1.16 -38.92 32.79
N SER A 529 -0.61 -37.70 32.82
CA SER A 529 -1.28 -36.55 33.45
C SER A 529 -2.29 -35.86 32.53
N LEU A 530 -2.07 -35.94 31.22
CA LEU A 530 -2.95 -35.40 30.18
C LEU A 530 -2.76 -36.20 28.90
N LEU A 531 -3.84 -36.84 28.42
CA LEU A 531 -3.83 -37.65 27.20
C LEU A 531 -4.70 -37.00 26.12
N LEU A 532 -4.16 -36.86 24.91
CA LEU A 532 -4.85 -36.32 23.74
C LEU A 532 -4.83 -37.38 22.64
N ILE A 533 -6.00 -37.71 22.11
CA ILE A 533 -6.14 -38.76 21.08
C ILE A 533 -6.57 -38.12 19.76
N VAL A 534 -5.81 -38.39 18.70
CA VAL A 534 -6.09 -37.93 17.33
C VAL A 534 -6.22 -39.14 16.42
N ALA A 535 -7.45 -39.61 16.20
CA ALA A 535 -7.75 -40.74 15.34
C ALA A 535 -8.56 -40.30 14.10
N SER A 536 -8.28 -40.91 12.94
CA SER A 536 -9.16 -40.82 11.77
C SER A 536 -10.16 -41.97 11.78
N THR A 537 -11.36 -41.78 11.24
CA THR A 537 -12.28 -42.89 10.96
C THR A 537 -12.29 -43.21 9.46
N SER A 538 -12.38 -44.48 9.09
CA SER A 538 -12.60 -44.90 7.70
C SER A 538 -14.10 -44.84 7.35
N GLY A 539 -14.46 -45.08 6.08
CA GLY A 539 -15.76 -44.68 5.48
C GLY A 539 -17.04 -45.07 6.23
N ASN A 540 -17.03 -46.12 7.06
CA ASN A 540 -18.18 -46.56 7.88
C ASN A 540 -18.07 -46.21 9.37
N GLY A 541 -17.05 -45.45 9.78
CA GLY A 541 -16.81 -45.11 11.18
C GLY A 541 -15.86 -46.06 11.91
N ASP A 542 -15.26 -47.02 11.20
CA ASP A 542 -14.30 -47.97 11.78
C ASP A 542 -12.99 -47.27 12.18
N ALA A 543 -12.36 -47.79 13.25
CA ALA A 543 -11.08 -47.33 13.71
C ALA A 543 -9.96 -47.74 12.72
N PRO A 544 -8.87 -46.97 12.61
CA PRO A 544 -7.69 -47.38 11.85
C PRO A 544 -7.06 -48.64 12.47
N GLU A 545 -6.38 -49.45 11.66
CA GLU A 545 -5.70 -50.69 12.12
C GLU A 545 -4.74 -50.44 13.31
N ASN A 546 -4.02 -49.31 13.32
CA ASN A 546 -3.13 -48.94 14.42
C ASN A 546 -3.85 -48.33 15.64
N GLY A 547 -5.18 -48.23 15.63
CA GLY A 547 -6.01 -47.72 16.72
C GLY A 547 -7.03 -48.72 17.26
N GLU A 548 -6.94 -50.00 16.87
CA GLU A 548 -7.78 -51.10 17.39
C GLU A 548 -7.28 -51.68 18.73
N VAL A 549 -6.14 -51.20 19.23
CA VAL A 549 -5.40 -51.73 20.39
C VAL A 549 -5.85 -51.12 21.71
#